data_AF-A0A2E3MSB7-F1
#
_entry.id   AF-A0A2E3MSB7-F1
#
_cell.length_a   1.000
_cell.length_b   1.000
_cell.length_c   1.000
_cell.angle_alpha   90.00
_cell.angle_beta   90.00
_cell.angle_gamma   90.00
#
_symmetry.space_group_name_H-M   'P 1'
#
loop_
_entity.id
_entity.type
_entity.pdbx_description
1 polymer ?
#
loop_
_entity_poly.entity_id
_entity_poly.type
_entity_poly.pdbx_seq_one_letter_code
_entity_poly.pdbx_strand_id
1 'polypeptide(L)'
;MAATGKYGIGQISSAGFLHSYVKATGELIGEATLKQELQNMTAHAAAVRDHPHLVGYLVYDEPHPVVAPWIRQFTDAARRTDPNHPPIYTQSEVSLPLDRLKNPTEGQLIQEQDVLLSDCYAIAAHSGRDPWLYGDVFIPNVRRANPDGLKWPIVQAFSKQHAFWALPTPAELRVQVYHTIAAGAKGMFFFTSNQGYLGAWSRRQWFYRGAGNPWFGRETLMDEIGRIGEHLTTAGPLLVPLRYAPAYPAWVGAVDAPSDPAPTFQAFVQDLGGKVGARLRHNSELQRPTIHVGAFGGVDYDVLVVHNDGPWSRQRAAVTVATQRKNILDLVTLKKVPLQSSPSGLTFTVRFEPGDGRLYLVGGEAAVEAARAQVQQQRYAHAARLLQLDAEIAGRGGVEVATTEKIRKHAAAIATAGAPAAALEQTGAGQLLGRWYRNSSRLCGRSRVRNRGPR
;
A
#
# COMPACT_ATOMS: atom_id res chain seq x y z
N MET A 1 -10.70 -20.80 1.37
CA MET A 1 -9.56 -20.74 0.44
C MET A 1 -9.99 -20.54 -1.02
N ALA A 2 -10.99 -21.26 -1.56
CA ALA A 2 -11.43 -21.07 -2.95
C ALA A 2 -12.00 -19.66 -3.34
N ALA A 3 -12.37 -18.82 -2.36
CA ALA A 3 -12.98 -17.52 -2.64
C ALA A 3 -11.95 -16.40 -2.89
N THR A 4 -10.78 -16.41 -2.24
CA THR A 4 -9.79 -15.31 -2.29
C THR A 4 -9.15 -15.18 -3.68
N GLY A 5 -8.81 -16.31 -4.30
CA GLY A 5 -8.23 -16.31 -5.65
C GLY A 5 -9.16 -15.74 -6.73
N LYS A 6 -10.47 -15.99 -6.61
CA LYS A 6 -11.46 -15.50 -7.59
C LYS A 6 -11.49 -13.97 -7.72
N TYR A 7 -11.09 -13.23 -6.69
CA TYR A 7 -11.12 -11.78 -6.67
C TYR A 7 -9.77 -11.12 -7.04
N GLY A 8 -8.76 -11.91 -7.42
CA GLY A 8 -7.41 -11.41 -7.67
C GLY A 8 -6.77 -10.82 -6.40
N ILE A 9 -7.23 -11.26 -5.22
CA ILE A 9 -6.65 -10.92 -3.93
C ILE A 9 -5.56 -11.95 -3.67
N GLY A 10 -4.31 -11.47 -3.57
CA GLY A 10 -3.20 -12.29 -3.10
C GLY A 10 -3.50 -12.80 -1.69
N GLN A 11 -3.49 -14.11 -1.48
CA GLN A 11 -3.63 -14.67 -0.15
C GLN A 11 -2.22 -14.82 0.44
N ILE A 12 -1.93 -14.05 1.48
CA ILE A 12 -0.90 -14.44 2.43
C ILE A 12 -1.59 -15.42 3.36
N SER A 13 -1.24 -16.70 3.28
CA SER A 13 -1.77 -17.66 4.22
C SER A 13 -1.08 -17.46 5.56
N SER A 14 -1.75 -16.81 6.51
CA SER A 14 -1.33 -16.83 7.91
C SER A 14 -1.72 -18.18 8.49
N ALA A 15 -0.81 -19.15 8.47
CA ALA A 15 -0.87 -20.21 9.46
C ALA A 15 0.06 -19.77 10.59
N GLY A 16 -0.52 -19.56 11.77
CA GLY A 16 0.18 -19.00 12.92
C GLY A 16 1.11 -20.03 13.55
N PHE A 17 2.20 -20.38 12.88
CA PHE A 17 3.09 -21.47 13.30
C PHE A 17 3.96 -21.10 14.51
N LEU A 18 4.32 -19.82 14.67
CA LEU A 18 5.17 -19.39 15.78
C LEU A 18 4.43 -18.51 16.80
N HIS A 19 3.57 -17.59 16.35
CA HIS A 19 2.94 -16.60 17.24
C HIS A 19 2.02 -17.23 18.31
N SER A 20 1.52 -18.45 18.09
CA SER A 20 0.69 -19.17 19.08
C SER A 20 1.49 -19.99 20.09
N TYR A 21 2.78 -20.20 19.85
CA TYR A 21 3.60 -21.18 20.58
C TYR A 21 4.88 -20.60 21.15
N VAL A 22 5.15 -19.31 20.94
CA VAL A 22 6.36 -18.64 21.43
C VAL A 22 5.95 -17.42 22.23
N LYS A 23 6.34 -17.38 23.51
CA LYS A 23 6.20 -16.15 24.31
C LYS A 23 7.16 -15.09 23.77
N ALA A 24 6.85 -13.83 24.09
CA ALA A 24 7.78 -12.70 23.91
C ALA A 24 9.19 -12.94 24.49
N THR A 25 9.30 -13.80 25.52
CA THR A 25 10.56 -14.19 26.16
C THR A 25 11.38 -15.23 25.36
N GLY A 26 10.83 -15.77 24.27
CA GLY A 26 11.44 -16.88 23.55
C GLY A 26 11.26 -18.24 24.24
N GLU A 27 10.26 -18.38 25.12
CA GLU A 27 9.86 -19.69 25.66
C GLU A 27 8.75 -20.30 24.81
N LEU A 28 8.78 -21.63 24.60
CA LEU A 28 7.67 -22.33 23.97
C LEU A 28 6.44 -22.37 24.90
N ILE A 29 5.25 -22.27 24.33
CA ILE A 29 3.96 -22.35 25.04
C ILE A 29 3.29 -23.70 24.69
N GLY A 30 2.89 -24.44 25.73
CA GLY A 30 2.11 -25.67 25.58
C GLY A 30 2.97 -26.90 25.24
N GLU A 31 2.31 -27.93 24.70
CA GLU A 31 2.94 -29.22 24.38
C GLU A 31 3.53 -29.28 22.96
N ALA A 32 3.24 -28.27 22.12
CA ALA A 32 3.75 -28.22 20.76
C ALA A 32 5.28 -28.04 20.77
N THR A 33 5.97 -28.85 19.98
CA THR A 33 7.43 -28.74 19.83
C THR A 33 7.78 -27.90 18.61
N LEU A 34 8.94 -27.24 18.64
CA LEU A 34 9.48 -26.51 17.49
C LEU A 34 9.55 -27.40 16.23
N LYS A 35 9.89 -28.69 16.41
CA LYS A 35 9.93 -29.69 15.34
C LYS A 35 8.55 -29.90 14.70
N GLN A 36 7.51 -30.01 15.52
CA GLN A 36 6.13 -30.18 15.03
C GLN A 36 5.68 -28.95 14.25
N GLU A 37 5.97 -27.74 14.73
CA GLU A 37 5.60 -26.51 14.03
C GLU A 37 6.37 -26.32 12.71
N LEU A 38 7.65 -26.71 12.65
CA LEU A 38 8.40 -26.75 11.39
C LEU A 38 7.80 -27.75 10.38
N GLN A 39 7.33 -28.91 10.86
CA GLN A 39 6.65 -29.90 10.03
C GLN A 39 5.29 -29.36 9.52
N ASN A 40 4.50 -28.73 10.39
CA ASN A 40 3.24 -28.09 10.03
C ASN A 40 3.45 -27.02 8.96
N MET A 41 4.47 -26.18 9.14
CA MET A 41 4.80 -25.12 8.20
C MET A 41 5.24 -25.66 6.84
N THR A 42 6.10 -26.69 6.82
CA THR A 42 6.52 -27.38 5.60
C THR A 42 5.32 -27.99 4.87
N ALA A 43 4.45 -28.69 5.60
CA ALA A 43 3.25 -29.32 5.03
C ALA A 43 2.28 -28.27 4.45
N HIS A 44 2.10 -27.15 5.15
CA HIS A 44 1.24 -26.07 4.69
C HIS A 44 1.81 -25.38 3.45
N ALA A 45 3.11 -25.04 3.45
CA ALA A 45 3.79 -24.46 2.29
C ALA A 45 3.66 -25.39 1.06
N ALA A 46 3.90 -26.69 1.23
CA ALA A 46 3.72 -27.67 0.17
C ALA A 46 2.28 -27.70 -0.38
N ALA A 47 1.27 -27.51 0.47
CA ALA A 47 -0.14 -27.53 0.07
C ALA A 47 -0.59 -26.27 -0.69
N VAL A 48 0.08 -25.12 -0.51
CA VAL A 48 -0.35 -23.84 -1.09
C VAL A 48 0.62 -23.24 -2.10
N ARG A 49 1.84 -23.77 -2.26
CA ARG A 49 2.88 -23.23 -3.14
C ARG A 49 2.46 -23.03 -4.60
N ASP A 50 1.57 -23.87 -5.10
CA ASP A 50 1.10 -23.81 -6.50
C ASP A 50 -0.15 -22.91 -6.65
N HIS A 51 -0.58 -22.23 -5.58
CA HIS A 51 -1.75 -21.35 -5.63
C HIS A 51 -1.39 -20.06 -6.40
N PRO A 52 -2.12 -19.72 -7.48
CA PRO A 52 -1.76 -18.63 -8.40
C PRO A 52 -1.85 -17.21 -7.79
N HIS A 53 -2.26 -17.11 -6.54
CA HIS A 53 -2.37 -15.86 -5.78
C HIS A 53 -1.59 -15.88 -4.47
N LEU A 54 -0.75 -16.88 -4.24
CA LEU A 54 0.19 -16.82 -3.13
C LEU A 54 1.24 -15.74 -3.43
N VAL A 55 1.55 -14.91 -2.43
CA VAL A 55 2.55 -13.82 -2.58
C VAL A 55 3.76 -14.03 -1.66
N GLY A 56 3.58 -14.77 -0.57
CA GLY A 56 4.61 -15.03 0.44
C GLY A 56 4.03 -15.69 1.68
N TYR A 57 4.91 -16.10 2.59
CA TYR A 57 4.56 -16.78 3.84
C TYR A 57 4.86 -15.90 5.04
N LEU A 58 3.82 -15.39 5.72
CA LEU A 58 4.01 -14.68 6.98
C LEU A 58 4.37 -15.68 8.09
N VAL A 59 5.66 -15.79 8.41
CA VAL A 59 6.17 -16.77 9.39
C VAL A 59 6.04 -16.29 10.84
N TYR A 60 6.06 -14.97 11.06
CA TYR A 60 5.90 -14.36 12.39
C TYR A 60 5.33 -12.94 12.26
N ASP A 61 4.52 -12.53 13.22
CA ASP A 61 3.98 -11.17 13.32
C ASP A 61 4.59 -10.47 14.54
N GLU A 62 5.31 -9.37 14.32
CA GLU A 62 5.91 -8.51 15.35
C GLU A 62 6.80 -9.24 16.39
N PRO A 63 7.88 -9.93 15.97
CA PRO A 63 8.71 -10.69 16.89
C PRO A 63 9.57 -9.80 17.80
N HIS A 64 9.84 -10.30 19.00
CA HIS A 64 10.97 -9.81 19.80
C HIS A 64 12.30 -10.32 19.24
N PRO A 65 13.41 -9.58 19.42
CA PRO A 65 14.73 -9.97 18.89
C PRO A 65 15.22 -11.36 19.31
N VAL A 66 14.80 -11.82 20.50
CA VAL A 66 15.15 -13.16 21.03
C VAL A 66 14.61 -14.31 20.16
N VAL A 67 13.56 -14.07 19.38
CA VAL A 67 12.90 -15.08 18.54
C VAL A 67 13.54 -15.18 17.14
N ALA A 68 14.47 -14.28 16.80
CA ALA A 68 15.11 -14.25 15.48
C ALA A 68 15.74 -15.59 15.03
N PRO A 69 16.43 -16.38 15.90
CA PRO A 69 16.96 -17.69 15.50
C PRO A 69 15.88 -18.69 15.08
N TRP A 70 14.68 -18.60 15.65
CA TRP A 70 13.57 -19.48 15.29
C TRP A 70 12.94 -19.03 13.98
N ILE A 71 12.75 -17.73 13.78
CA ILE A 71 12.27 -17.17 12.51
C ILE A 71 13.19 -17.61 11.36
N ARG A 72 14.51 -17.60 11.55
CA ARG A 72 15.46 -18.14 10.56
C ARG A 72 15.17 -19.59 10.20
N GLN A 73 14.96 -20.47 11.17
CA GLN A 73 14.65 -21.89 10.89
C GLN A 73 13.37 -22.07 10.08
N PHE A 74 12.35 -21.25 10.36
CA PHE A 74 11.10 -21.27 9.59
C PHE A 74 11.31 -20.68 8.19
N THR A 75 11.99 -19.55 8.04
CA THR A 75 12.26 -18.99 6.71
C THR A 75 13.05 -19.96 5.83
N ASP A 76 14.03 -20.68 6.39
CA ASP A 76 14.78 -21.73 5.70
C ASP A 76 13.88 -22.92 5.29
N ALA A 77 12.94 -23.31 6.15
CA ALA A 77 11.98 -24.38 5.83
C ALA A 77 11.03 -23.99 4.68
N ALA A 78 10.54 -22.73 4.66
CA ALA A 78 9.72 -22.21 3.55
C ALA A 78 10.51 -22.23 2.26
N ARG A 79 11.70 -21.63 2.25
CA ARG A 79 12.55 -21.54 1.05
C ARG A 79 12.90 -22.90 0.45
N ARG A 80 13.16 -23.90 1.30
CA ARG A 80 13.39 -25.28 0.83
C ARG A 80 12.15 -25.92 0.20
N THR A 81 10.97 -25.60 0.70
CA THR A 81 9.70 -26.21 0.26
C THR A 81 9.13 -25.52 -0.99
N ASP A 82 9.29 -24.20 -1.03
CA ASP A 82 8.77 -23.30 -2.05
C ASP A 82 9.74 -22.12 -2.24
N PRO A 83 10.73 -22.25 -3.15
CA PRO A 83 11.71 -21.21 -3.40
C PRO A 83 11.13 -20.01 -4.18
N ASN A 84 9.91 -20.11 -4.70
CA ASN A 84 9.30 -19.07 -5.54
C ASN A 84 8.55 -18.00 -4.74
N HIS A 85 8.23 -18.28 -3.46
CA HIS A 85 7.49 -17.36 -2.60
C HIS A 85 8.32 -17.00 -1.35
N PRO A 86 8.55 -15.70 -1.09
CA PRO A 86 9.39 -15.29 0.02
C PRO A 86 8.72 -15.60 1.37
N PRO A 87 9.46 -16.15 2.35
CA PRO A 87 9.06 -16.03 3.74
C PRO A 87 9.21 -14.58 4.20
N ILE A 88 8.25 -14.10 4.97
CA ILE A 88 8.19 -12.72 5.48
C ILE A 88 7.82 -12.74 6.95
N TYR A 89 8.24 -11.74 7.71
CA TYR A 89 7.75 -11.49 9.07
C TYR A 89 7.52 -9.99 9.25
N THR A 90 6.52 -9.62 10.06
CA THR A 90 6.24 -8.21 10.34
C THR A 90 7.26 -7.68 11.34
N GLN A 91 8.08 -6.71 10.94
CA GLN A 91 8.93 -5.97 11.88
C GLN A 91 8.10 -5.00 12.70
N SER A 92 8.18 -5.09 14.02
CA SER A 92 7.48 -4.19 14.95
C SER A 92 8.22 -2.86 15.12
N GLU A 93 7.46 -1.80 15.37
CA GLU A 93 7.98 -0.48 15.75
C GLU A 93 8.88 -0.50 17.00
N VAL A 94 8.70 -1.48 17.89
CA VAL A 94 9.45 -1.58 19.15
C VAL A 94 10.94 -1.87 18.92
N SER A 95 11.29 -2.48 17.79
CA SER A 95 12.67 -2.80 17.42
C SER A 95 13.44 -1.62 16.79
N LEU A 96 12.81 -0.43 16.69
CA LEU A 96 13.42 0.73 16.02
C LEU A 96 13.92 1.82 17.01
N PRO A 97 15.03 2.53 16.69
CA PRO A 97 15.90 2.29 15.53
C PRO A 97 16.59 0.93 15.65
N LEU A 98 16.86 0.28 14.50
CA LEU A 98 17.51 -1.03 14.45
C LEU A 98 18.95 -0.90 14.96
N ASP A 99 19.11 -0.98 16.28
CA ASP A 99 20.40 -0.91 16.93
C ASP A 99 21.08 -2.27 16.80
N ARG A 100 21.88 -2.41 15.74
CA ARG A 100 22.64 -3.63 15.43
C ARG A 100 23.58 -4.04 16.57
N LEU A 101 24.00 -3.13 17.43
CA LEU A 101 24.84 -3.45 18.60
C LEU A 101 24.02 -4.10 19.71
N LYS A 102 22.74 -3.72 19.85
CA LYS A 102 21.84 -4.30 20.85
C LYS A 102 21.20 -5.61 20.40
N ASN A 103 20.87 -5.74 19.11
CA ASN A 103 20.15 -6.89 18.56
C ASN A 103 20.84 -7.47 17.31
N PRO A 104 22.05 -8.04 17.44
CA PRO A 104 22.83 -8.51 16.29
C PRO A 104 22.15 -9.64 15.50
N THR A 105 21.41 -10.53 16.18
CA THR A 105 20.69 -11.64 15.55
C THR A 105 19.52 -11.18 14.68
N GLU A 106 18.74 -10.22 15.16
CA GLU A 106 17.67 -9.58 14.38
C GLU A 106 18.27 -8.79 13.20
N GLY A 107 19.37 -8.07 13.42
CA GLY A 107 20.09 -7.36 12.36
C GLY A 107 20.55 -8.28 11.23
N GLN A 108 21.08 -9.45 11.56
CA GLN A 108 21.47 -10.46 10.57
C GLN A 108 20.25 -11.04 9.85
N LEU A 109 19.18 -11.37 10.57
CA LEU A 109 17.94 -11.87 9.98
C LEU A 109 17.37 -10.90 8.94
N ILE A 110 17.38 -9.59 9.24
CA ILE A 110 16.93 -8.53 8.33
C ILE A 110 17.75 -8.49 7.03
N GLN A 111 19.07 -8.66 7.13
CA GLN A 111 19.97 -8.66 5.96
C GLN A 111 19.72 -9.84 5.01
N GLU A 112 19.20 -10.95 5.54
CA GLU A 112 18.94 -12.19 4.80
C GLU A 112 17.54 -12.24 4.17
N GLN A 113 16.68 -11.22 4.37
CA GLN A 113 15.33 -11.22 3.81
C GLN A 113 15.26 -10.58 2.42
N ASP A 114 14.52 -11.22 1.52
CA ASP A 114 14.18 -10.68 0.20
C ASP A 114 13.09 -9.61 0.30
N VAL A 115 12.25 -9.70 1.32
CA VAL A 115 11.13 -8.80 1.59
C VAL A 115 11.12 -8.41 3.07
N LEU A 116 11.00 -7.12 3.33
CA LEU A 116 10.97 -6.50 4.64
C LEU A 116 9.56 -5.95 4.87
N LEU A 117 8.71 -6.79 5.47
CA LEU A 117 7.38 -6.39 5.93
C LEU A 117 7.55 -5.67 7.28
N SER A 118 6.91 -4.52 7.43
CA SER A 118 6.93 -3.76 8.69
C SER A 118 5.58 -3.11 8.89
N ASP A 119 5.30 -2.67 10.11
CA ASP A 119 4.23 -1.73 10.40
C ASP A 119 4.73 -0.50 11.17
N CYS A 120 3.95 0.58 11.10
CA CYS A 120 4.20 1.82 11.83
C CYS A 120 2.88 2.58 11.96
N TYR A 121 2.41 2.78 13.19
CA TYR A 121 1.10 3.35 13.48
C TYR A 121 1.25 4.70 14.21
N ALA A 122 1.59 5.73 13.43
CA ALA A 122 1.99 7.04 13.92
C ALA A 122 0.84 8.06 14.06
N ILE A 123 -0.39 7.65 13.77
CA ILE A 123 -1.57 8.51 13.95
C ILE A 123 -2.23 8.15 15.28
N ALA A 124 -1.99 8.99 16.28
CA ALA A 124 -2.53 8.83 17.62
C ALA A 124 -3.54 9.93 17.98
N ALA A 125 -4.50 9.59 18.84
CA ALA A 125 -5.48 10.55 19.39
C ALA A 125 -4.85 11.43 20.47
N HIS A 126 -3.90 10.88 21.24
CA HIS A 126 -3.30 11.55 22.39
C HIS A 126 -1.85 11.96 22.14
N SER A 127 -1.02 11.09 21.57
CA SER A 127 0.40 11.39 21.30
C SER A 127 0.64 12.01 19.92
N GLY A 128 -0.33 12.78 19.41
CA GLY A 128 -0.18 13.52 18.16
C GLY A 128 -0.31 12.67 16.90
N ARG A 129 -0.15 13.33 15.74
CA ARG A 129 -0.41 12.75 14.42
C ARG A 129 0.80 13.00 13.54
N ASP A 130 1.60 11.96 13.29
CA ASP A 130 2.79 12.02 12.44
C ASP A 130 2.63 11.09 11.22
N PRO A 131 1.88 11.48 10.18
CA PRO A 131 1.75 10.68 8.97
C PRO A 131 3.06 10.48 8.20
N TRP A 132 4.15 11.14 8.59
CA TRP A 132 5.45 11.10 7.91
C TRP A 132 6.43 10.11 8.52
N LEU A 133 6.24 9.72 9.78
CA LEU A 133 7.16 8.90 10.57
C LEU A 133 7.68 7.67 9.80
N TYR A 134 6.79 7.02 9.06
CA TYR A 134 7.12 5.83 8.29
C TYR A 134 8.17 6.14 7.20
N GLY A 135 7.91 7.14 6.36
CA GLY A 135 8.79 7.51 5.26
C GLY A 135 10.09 8.17 5.70
N ASP A 136 10.06 8.95 6.79
CA ASP A 136 11.26 9.66 7.25
C ASP A 136 12.20 8.79 8.11
N VAL A 137 11.64 7.87 8.91
CA VAL A 137 12.41 7.16 9.93
C VAL A 137 12.45 5.67 9.62
N PHE A 138 11.30 5.01 9.50
CA PHE A 138 11.25 3.55 9.38
C PHE A 138 11.87 3.08 8.07
N ILE A 139 11.39 3.57 6.92
CA ILE A 139 11.89 3.12 5.62
C ILE A 139 13.40 3.38 5.46
N PRO A 140 13.96 4.56 5.80
CA PRO A 140 15.40 4.78 5.72
C PRO A 140 16.21 3.87 6.64
N ASN A 141 15.73 3.56 7.85
CA ASN A 141 16.41 2.64 8.77
C ASN A 141 16.42 1.21 8.23
N VAL A 142 15.27 0.69 7.78
CA VAL A 142 15.15 -0.64 7.19
C VAL A 142 15.98 -0.75 5.91
N ARG A 143 16.00 0.30 5.07
CA ARG A 143 16.84 0.36 3.86
C ARG A 143 18.34 0.38 4.17
N ARG A 144 18.77 1.10 5.21
CA ARG A 144 20.17 1.04 5.67
C ARG A 144 20.51 -0.35 6.20
N ALA A 145 19.54 -1.01 6.82
CA ALA A 145 19.72 -2.35 7.36
C ALA A 145 19.86 -3.41 6.26
N ASN A 146 19.05 -3.33 5.20
CA ASN A 146 19.08 -4.19 4.02
C ASN A 146 18.72 -3.36 2.76
N PRO A 147 19.74 -2.91 1.99
CA PRO A 147 19.52 -2.05 0.83
C PRO A 147 18.81 -2.76 -0.32
N ASP A 148 18.96 -4.09 -0.44
CA ASP A 148 18.46 -4.88 -1.56
C ASP A 148 17.05 -5.46 -1.33
N GLY A 149 16.67 -5.74 -0.07
CA GLY A 149 15.36 -6.31 0.26
C GLY A 149 14.19 -5.39 -0.12
N LEU A 150 13.07 -5.91 -0.59
CA LEU A 150 11.90 -5.10 -0.96
C LEU A 150 11.16 -4.60 0.29
N LYS A 151 10.84 -3.31 0.34
CA LYS A 151 10.23 -2.69 1.52
C LYS A 151 8.72 -2.69 1.39
N TRP A 152 8.03 -3.46 2.23
CA TRP A 152 6.58 -3.67 2.22
C TRP A 152 5.98 -3.11 3.51
N PRO A 153 5.69 -1.79 3.56
CA PRO A 153 5.03 -1.18 4.72
C PRO A 153 3.57 -1.62 4.87
N ILE A 154 3.12 -1.67 6.12
CA ILE A 154 1.72 -1.77 6.53
C ILE A 154 1.27 -0.41 7.06
N VAL A 155 0.50 0.31 6.26
CA VAL A 155 -0.02 1.64 6.58
C VAL A 155 -1.24 1.56 7.50
N GLN A 156 -1.29 2.48 8.46
CA GLN A 156 -2.42 2.63 9.36
C GLN A 156 -3.69 3.01 8.59
N ALA A 157 -4.74 2.20 8.75
CA ALA A 157 -6.09 2.42 8.21
C ALA A 157 -7.15 2.01 9.25
N PHE A 158 -6.83 2.18 10.53
CA PHE A 158 -7.66 1.81 11.65
C PHE A 158 -7.62 2.85 12.78
N SER A 159 -8.59 2.75 13.69
CA SER A 159 -8.47 3.27 15.06
C SER A 159 -8.69 2.15 16.07
N LYS A 160 -8.22 2.33 17.30
CA LYS A 160 -8.47 1.37 18.38
C LYS A 160 -9.15 2.08 19.54
N GLN A 161 -10.39 1.69 19.82
CA GLN A 161 -11.17 2.28 20.91
C GLN A 161 -10.44 2.06 22.24
N HIS A 162 -10.38 3.09 23.09
CA HIS A 162 -9.66 3.11 24.37
C HIS A 162 -8.13 3.00 24.30
N ALA A 163 -7.56 2.95 23.10
CA ALA A 163 -6.12 3.03 22.90
C ALA A 163 -5.73 4.36 22.27
N PHE A 164 -4.42 4.54 22.15
CA PHE A 164 -3.78 5.74 21.65
C PHE A 164 -3.94 5.95 20.15
N TRP A 165 -4.29 4.95 19.34
CA TRP A 165 -4.38 5.11 17.87
C TRP A 165 -5.70 5.69 17.37
N ALA A 166 -5.59 6.75 16.56
CA ALA A 166 -6.72 7.41 15.91
C ALA A 166 -6.86 6.99 14.44
N LEU A 167 -8.06 7.13 13.89
CA LEU A 167 -8.27 6.88 12.47
C LEU A 167 -7.59 8.01 11.68
N PRO A 168 -6.80 7.71 10.64
CA PRO A 168 -6.28 8.75 9.76
C PRO A 168 -7.42 9.48 9.05
N THR A 169 -7.24 10.76 8.76
CA THR A 169 -8.05 11.44 7.75
C THR A 169 -7.65 10.96 6.36
N PRO A 170 -8.49 11.14 5.31
CA PRO A 170 -8.09 10.83 3.94
C PRO A 170 -6.79 11.51 3.51
N ALA A 171 -6.55 12.76 3.92
CA ALA A 171 -5.32 13.48 3.58
C ALA A 171 -4.08 12.86 4.25
N GLU A 172 -4.17 12.50 5.53
CA GLU A 172 -3.07 11.83 6.24
C GLU A 172 -2.80 10.43 5.70
N LEU A 173 -3.83 9.70 5.28
CA LEU A 173 -3.65 8.42 4.60
C LEU A 173 -2.85 8.60 3.31
N ARG A 174 -3.15 9.63 2.51
CA ARG A 174 -2.39 9.92 1.29
C ARG A 174 -0.93 10.27 1.59
N VAL A 175 -0.67 11.08 2.62
CA VAL A 175 0.69 11.39 3.08
C VAL A 175 1.39 10.09 3.46
N GLN A 176 0.82 9.28 4.36
CA GLN A 176 1.40 7.99 4.75
C GLN A 176 1.75 7.12 3.54
N VAL A 177 0.88 7.02 2.54
CA VAL A 177 1.14 6.20 1.35
C VAL A 177 2.23 6.81 0.47
N TYR A 178 2.04 8.03 -0.04
CA TYR A 178 2.94 8.59 -1.06
C TYR A 178 4.30 8.96 -0.48
N HIS A 179 4.36 9.41 0.76
CA HIS A 179 5.62 9.70 1.44
C HIS A 179 6.44 8.42 1.66
N THR A 180 5.79 7.32 2.05
CA THR A 180 6.47 6.02 2.24
C THR A 180 6.96 5.43 0.92
N ILE A 181 6.22 5.60 -0.18
CA ILE A 181 6.69 5.21 -1.53
C ILE A 181 7.85 6.12 -1.96
N ALA A 182 7.75 7.44 -1.74
CA ALA A 182 8.83 8.39 -2.01
C ALA A 182 10.10 8.12 -1.18
N ALA A 183 9.99 7.39 -0.07
CA ALA A 183 11.10 6.91 0.73
C ALA A 183 11.68 5.56 0.24
N GLY A 184 11.09 4.93 -0.78
CA GLY A 184 11.62 3.71 -1.39
C GLY A 184 10.82 2.43 -1.12
N ALA A 185 9.59 2.52 -0.62
CA ALA A 185 8.70 1.36 -0.53
C ALA A 185 8.34 0.79 -1.91
N LYS A 186 8.17 -0.53 -1.96
CA LYS A 186 7.86 -1.31 -3.17
C LYS A 186 6.56 -2.12 -3.08
N GLY A 187 6.06 -2.32 -1.87
CA GLY A 187 4.75 -2.90 -1.58
C GLY A 187 3.94 -1.96 -0.70
N MET A 188 2.68 -2.30 -0.46
CA MET A 188 1.83 -1.54 0.44
C MET A 188 0.70 -2.44 0.98
N PHE A 189 0.55 -2.45 2.29
CA PHE A 189 -0.54 -3.11 3.00
C PHE A 189 -1.30 -2.07 3.82
N PHE A 190 -2.55 -2.35 4.15
CA PHE A 190 -3.35 -1.51 5.05
C PHE A 190 -3.81 -2.35 6.22
N PHE A 191 -3.44 -1.95 7.43
CA PHE A 191 -3.98 -2.55 8.66
C PHE A 191 -5.09 -1.64 9.18
N THR A 192 -6.32 -2.10 9.43
CA THR A 192 -6.93 -3.32 8.90
C THR A 192 -8.08 -2.95 7.98
N SER A 193 -8.23 -3.70 6.90
CA SER A 193 -9.31 -3.50 5.91
C SER A 193 -10.67 -3.97 6.43
N ASN A 194 -10.71 -4.76 7.51
CA ASN A 194 -11.96 -5.25 8.09
C ASN A 194 -11.89 -5.24 9.62
N GLN A 195 -13.05 -5.28 10.25
CA GLN A 195 -13.13 -5.44 11.68
C GLN A 195 -12.99 -6.91 12.10
N GLY A 196 -12.08 -7.17 13.04
CA GLY A 196 -11.99 -8.46 13.72
C GLY A 196 -13.13 -8.64 14.73
N TYR A 197 -14.28 -9.18 14.29
CA TYR A 197 -15.40 -9.49 15.18
C TYR A 197 -15.31 -10.88 15.81
N LEU A 198 -14.59 -11.81 15.19
CA LEU A 198 -14.60 -13.23 15.54
C LEU A 198 -13.19 -13.70 15.91
N GLY A 199 -12.84 -13.58 17.19
CA GLY A 199 -11.58 -14.09 17.73
C GLY A 199 -11.40 -13.72 19.20
N ALA A 200 -10.48 -14.37 19.92
CA ALA A 200 -10.19 -14.11 21.33
C ALA A 200 -9.94 -12.62 21.67
N TRP A 201 -9.57 -11.81 20.67
CA TRP A 201 -9.42 -10.36 20.72
C TRP A 201 -10.73 -9.60 21.02
N SER A 202 -11.89 -10.13 20.62
CA SER A 202 -13.20 -9.52 20.89
C SER A 202 -13.62 -9.59 22.36
N ARG A 203 -13.00 -10.48 23.16
CA ARG A 203 -13.28 -10.64 24.59
C ARG A 203 -12.52 -9.66 25.49
N ARG A 204 -11.53 -8.91 24.97
CA ARG A 204 -10.59 -8.12 25.80
C ARG A 204 -10.51 -6.61 25.50
N GLN A 205 -11.54 -5.96 24.96
CA GLN A 205 -11.53 -4.51 24.63
C GLN A 205 -10.58 -4.12 23.46
N TRP A 206 -9.99 -5.08 22.73
CA TRP A 206 -9.12 -4.79 21.58
C TRP A 206 -9.95 -4.57 20.32
N PHE A 207 -10.75 -3.50 20.32
CA PHE A 207 -11.63 -3.16 19.21
C PHE A 207 -10.89 -2.28 18.20
N TYR A 208 -10.45 -2.88 17.10
CA TYR A 208 -9.94 -2.17 15.94
C TYR A 208 -11.09 -1.79 15.00
N ARG A 209 -11.39 -0.49 14.89
CA ARG A 209 -12.27 0.03 13.84
C ARG A 209 -11.44 0.22 12.57
N GLY A 210 -11.51 -0.73 11.65
CA GLY A 210 -10.89 -0.66 10.32
C GLY A 210 -11.69 0.19 9.32
N ALA A 211 -11.04 0.60 8.24
CA ALA A 211 -11.64 1.42 7.17
C ALA A 211 -12.80 0.73 6.41
N GLY A 212 -12.92 -0.59 6.45
CA GLY A 212 -13.93 -1.34 5.66
C GLY A 212 -15.12 -1.88 6.43
N ASN A 213 -15.42 -1.36 7.62
CA ASN A 213 -16.49 -1.92 8.43
C ASN A 213 -17.87 -1.74 7.74
N PRO A 214 -18.56 -2.84 7.38
CA PRO A 214 -19.83 -2.80 6.66
C PRO A 214 -21.00 -2.22 7.47
N TRP A 215 -20.92 -2.19 8.80
CA TRP A 215 -21.97 -1.67 9.68
C TRP A 215 -22.01 -0.15 9.75
N PHE A 216 -20.90 0.52 9.44
CA PHE A 216 -20.85 1.99 9.40
C PHE A 216 -21.18 2.57 8.03
N GLY A 217 -21.61 1.72 7.08
CA GLY A 217 -21.96 2.14 5.73
C GLY A 217 -20.73 2.41 4.87
N ARG A 218 -20.80 3.45 4.04
CA ARG A 218 -19.71 3.83 3.15
C ARG A 218 -18.66 4.63 3.93
N GLU A 219 -17.45 4.11 4.02
CA GLU A 219 -16.32 4.80 4.66
C GLU A 219 -15.50 5.56 3.61
N THR A 220 -15.35 6.86 3.83
CA THR A 220 -14.41 7.76 3.15
C THR A 220 -12.98 7.22 3.04
N LEU A 221 -12.43 6.57 4.07
CA LEU A 221 -11.10 5.97 3.99
C LEU A 221 -11.07 4.78 3.03
N MET A 222 -12.13 3.97 2.96
CA MET A 222 -12.17 2.87 1.99
C MET A 222 -12.30 3.40 0.56
N ASP A 223 -13.08 4.46 0.35
CA ASP A 223 -13.12 5.17 -0.94
C ASP A 223 -11.73 5.71 -1.32
N GLU A 224 -11.01 6.28 -0.34
CA GLU A 224 -9.67 6.81 -0.54
C GLU A 224 -8.64 5.72 -0.83
N ILE A 225 -8.67 4.59 -0.10
CA ILE A 225 -7.86 3.40 -0.38
C ILE A 225 -8.15 2.89 -1.80
N GLY A 226 -9.41 2.86 -2.21
CA GLY A 226 -9.80 2.49 -3.58
C GLY A 226 -9.20 3.42 -4.63
N ARG A 227 -9.27 4.74 -4.41
CA ARG A 227 -8.69 5.76 -5.31
C ARG A 227 -7.17 5.62 -5.43
N ILE A 228 -6.49 5.47 -4.29
CA ILE A 228 -5.04 5.24 -4.23
C ILE A 228 -4.69 3.92 -4.91
N GLY A 229 -5.45 2.86 -4.63
CA GLY A 229 -5.28 1.53 -5.18
C GLY A 229 -5.39 1.49 -6.70
N GLU A 230 -6.36 2.20 -7.30
CA GLU A 230 -6.48 2.33 -8.75
C GLU A 230 -5.20 2.91 -9.37
N HIS A 231 -4.67 3.98 -8.79
CA HIS A 231 -3.44 4.60 -9.26
C HIS A 231 -2.22 3.67 -9.09
N LEU A 232 -2.01 3.13 -7.89
CA LEU A 232 -0.84 2.31 -7.58
C LEU A 232 -0.86 0.93 -8.24
N THR A 233 -2.02 0.30 -8.42
CA THR A 233 -2.10 -1.01 -9.10
C THR A 233 -1.90 -0.90 -10.61
N THR A 234 -2.13 0.28 -11.20
CA THR A 234 -1.99 0.49 -12.65
C THR A 234 -0.65 1.07 -13.05
N ALA A 235 -0.09 1.98 -12.25
CA ALA A 235 1.21 2.60 -12.49
C ALA A 235 2.35 1.99 -11.67
N GLY A 236 2.06 1.43 -10.49
CA GLY A 236 3.06 0.82 -9.60
C GLY A 236 3.90 -0.31 -10.21
N PRO A 237 3.40 -1.14 -11.15
CA PRO A 237 4.24 -2.12 -11.85
C PRO A 237 5.47 -1.51 -12.54
N LEU A 238 5.41 -0.24 -12.96
CA LEU A 238 6.56 0.47 -13.54
C LEU A 238 7.66 0.76 -12.50
N LEU A 239 7.33 0.78 -11.22
CA LEU A 239 8.30 0.96 -10.13
C LEU A 239 9.09 -0.32 -9.85
N VAL A 240 8.50 -1.51 -10.05
CA VAL A 240 9.09 -2.79 -9.64
C VAL A 240 10.52 -3.01 -10.16
N PRO A 241 10.84 -2.80 -11.46
CA PRO A 241 12.20 -3.03 -11.97
C PRO A 241 13.21 -1.94 -11.58
N LEU A 242 12.76 -0.83 -11.01
CA LEU A 242 13.60 0.34 -10.72
C LEU A 242 14.26 0.25 -9.35
N ARG A 243 15.41 0.91 -9.18
CA ARG A 243 16.08 1.03 -7.88
C ARG A 243 15.75 2.37 -7.23
N TYR A 244 15.55 2.39 -5.92
CA TYR A 244 15.34 3.65 -5.23
C TYR A 244 16.58 4.55 -5.33
N ALA A 245 16.39 5.83 -5.65
CA ALA A 245 17.45 6.80 -5.88
C ALA A 245 17.33 7.98 -4.89
N PRO A 246 17.93 7.89 -3.67
CA PRO A 246 17.80 8.92 -2.64
C PRO A 246 18.40 10.27 -3.02
N ALA A 247 19.41 10.26 -3.90
CA ALA A 247 20.12 11.45 -4.38
C ALA A 247 19.77 11.76 -5.84
N TYR A 248 18.54 11.43 -6.25
CA TYR A 248 18.10 11.76 -7.60
C TYR A 248 18.07 13.28 -7.80
N PRO A 249 18.57 13.81 -8.93
CA PRO A 249 18.79 15.24 -9.09
C PRO A 249 17.48 15.94 -9.49
N ALA A 250 16.51 15.91 -8.58
CA ALA A 250 15.25 16.64 -8.68
C ALA A 250 15.05 17.50 -7.44
N TRP A 251 14.52 18.70 -7.63
CA TRP A 251 14.22 19.63 -6.55
C TRP A 251 12.90 20.34 -6.79
N VAL A 252 12.40 20.92 -5.72
CA VAL A 252 11.12 21.62 -5.65
C VAL A 252 11.39 23.09 -5.36
N GLY A 253 10.73 23.96 -6.10
CA GLY A 253 10.75 25.40 -5.86
C GLY A 253 9.36 26.02 -5.99
N ALA A 254 9.27 27.32 -5.74
CA ALA A 254 8.06 28.09 -6.01
C ALA A 254 7.75 28.09 -7.51
N VAL A 255 6.48 28.21 -7.89
CA VAL A 255 6.09 28.23 -9.31
C VAL A 255 6.70 29.41 -10.05
N ASP A 256 6.62 30.60 -9.44
CA ASP A 256 7.07 31.84 -10.07
C ASP A 256 8.57 32.08 -9.88
N ALA A 257 9.22 31.26 -9.03
CA ALA A 257 10.66 31.23 -8.82
C ALA A 257 11.15 29.78 -8.59
N PRO A 258 11.26 28.94 -9.64
CA PRO A 258 11.60 27.52 -9.51
C PRO A 258 13.00 27.23 -8.92
N SER A 259 13.87 28.23 -8.92
CA SER A 259 15.21 28.18 -8.31
C SER A 259 15.19 28.43 -6.80
N ASP A 260 14.14 29.04 -6.27
CA ASP A 260 14.04 29.36 -4.86
C ASP A 260 13.70 28.12 -4.03
N PRO A 261 14.10 28.05 -2.76
CA PRO A 261 13.74 26.95 -1.88
C PRO A 261 12.24 26.68 -1.89
N ALA A 262 11.86 25.40 -1.86
CA ALA A 262 10.45 25.01 -1.73
C ALA A 262 9.81 25.74 -0.55
N PRO A 263 8.56 26.22 -0.70
CA PRO A 263 7.79 26.68 0.44
C PRO A 263 7.79 25.59 1.51
N THR A 264 7.95 25.99 2.77
CA THR A 264 7.89 25.07 3.89
C THR A 264 6.65 25.30 4.73
N PHE A 265 6.19 24.26 5.43
CA PHE A 265 5.18 24.40 6.47
C PHE A 265 5.69 23.82 7.78
N GLN A 266 5.11 24.27 8.89
CA GLN A 266 5.37 23.71 10.21
C GLN A 266 4.41 22.56 10.47
N ALA A 267 4.95 21.37 10.71
CA ALA A 267 4.20 20.25 11.22
C ALA A 267 4.42 20.14 12.74
N PHE A 268 3.32 20.09 13.49
CA PHE A 268 3.36 19.85 14.92
C PHE A 268 3.19 18.35 15.17
N VAL A 269 4.25 17.72 15.68
CA VAL A 269 4.18 16.36 16.24
C VAL A 269 4.04 16.50 17.75
N GLN A 270 2.84 16.27 18.26
CA GLN A 270 2.52 16.45 19.68
C GLN A 270 2.75 15.16 20.48
N ASP A 271 3.92 14.97 21.07
CA ASP A 271 4.16 13.95 22.10
C ASP A 271 3.55 14.42 23.43
N LEU A 272 2.42 13.80 23.83
CA LEU A 272 1.82 13.96 25.17
C LEU A 272 2.46 13.03 26.23
N GLY A 273 3.71 12.60 26.06
CA GLY A 273 4.43 11.76 27.03
C GLY A 273 3.93 10.31 27.06
N GLY A 274 3.23 9.88 26.02
CA GLY A 274 2.75 8.50 25.86
C GLY A 274 3.81 7.65 25.16
N LYS A 275 4.04 6.43 25.65
CA LYS A 275 5.04 5.46 25.14
C LYS A 275 4.73 4.89 23.74
N VAL A 276 4.29 5.72 22.79
CA VAL A 276 4.00 5.31 21.41
C VAL A 276 5.01 6.04 20.54
N GLY A 277 6.04 5.32 20.12
CA GLY A 277 7.16 5.91 19.38
C GLY A 277 8.05 6.88 20.19
N ALA A 278 7.90 6.93 21.52
CA ALA A 278 8.52 7.90 22.47
C ALA A 278 10.07 7.98 22.51
N ARG A 279 10.76 7.44 21.50
CA ARG A 279 12.21 7.58 21.31
C ARG A 279 12.64 7.85 19.86
N LEU A 280 11.72 7.90 18.90
CA LEU A 280 12.08 8.06 17.49
C LEU A 280 12.17 9.52 17.07
N ARG A 281 11.37 10.41 17.67
CA ARG A 281 11.39 11.86 17.44
C ARG A 281 10.99 12.62 18.71
N HIS A 282 11.60 13.78 18.93
CA HIS A 282 11.25 14.69 20.03
C HIS A 282 10.12 15.64 19.61
N ASN A 283 9.40 16.20 20.59
CA ASN A 283 8.50 17.33 20.39
C ASN A 283 9.23 18.47 19.67
N SER A 284 8.83 18.75 18.44
CA SER A 284 9.37 19.87 17.67
C SER A 284 8.43 20.24 16.53
N GLU A 285 8.44 21.53 16.17
CA GLU A 285 7.99 21.97 14.86
C GLU A 285 8.94 21.38 13.81
N LEU A 286 8.42 20.46 12.98
CA LEU A 286 9.15 20.01 11.82
C LEU A 286 8.90 21.01 10.69
N GLN A 287 9.93 21.71 10.26
CA GLN A 287 9.88 22.49 9.03
C GLN A 287 10.02 21.52 7.84
N ARG A 288 8.96 21.38 7.05
CA ARG A 288 8.89 20.42 5.93
C ARG A 288 8.62 21.14 4.62
N PRO A 289 9.16 20.66 3.48
CA PRO A 289 8.78 21.18 2.18
C PRO A 289 7.30 20.88 1.91
N THR A 290 6.55 21.82 1.33
CA THR A 290 5.13 21.61 1.02
C THR A 290 4.90 20.54 -0.04
N ILE A 291 5.83 20.41 -0.99
CA ILE A 291 5.88 19.33 -1.97
C ILE A 291 7.17 18.55 -1.78
N HIS A 292 7.07 17.23 -1.72
CA HIS A 292 8.22 16.33 -1.61
C HIS A 292 8.35 15.47 -2.87
N VAL A 293 9.59 15.13 -3.23
CA VAL A 293 9.93 14.31 -4.40
C VAL A 293 10.84 13.16 -3.97
N GLY A 294 10.36 11.93 -4.15
CA GLY A 294 11.19 10.73 -4.18
C GLY A 294 11.40 10.24 -5.61
N ALA A 295 12.38 9.38 -5.83
CA ALA A 295 12.64 8.85 -7.17
C ALA A 295 13.13 7.40 -7.18
N PHE A 296 12.85 6.74 -8.29
CA PHE A 296 13.38 5.43 -8.62
C PHE A 296 14.05 5.48 -9.98
N GLY A 297 15.31 5.07 -10.05
CA GLY A 297 16.14 5.11 -11.25
C GLY A 297 16.16 3.77 -11.99
N GLY A 298 16.21 3.84 -13.32
CA GLY A 298 16.35 2.70 -14.21
C GLY A 298 17.13 3.03 -15.49
N VAL A 299 17.36 2.01 -16.31
CA VAL A 299 18.16 2.14 -17.55
C VAL A 299 17.41 2.98 -18.59
N ASP A 300 16.14 2.68 -18.85
CA ASP A 300 15.37 3.32 -19.92
C ASP A 300 14.55 4.52 -19.43
N TYR A 301 14.09 4.46 -18.17
CA TYR A 301 13.26 5.47 -17.55
C TYR A 301 13.46 5.51 -16.03
N ASP A 302 13.06 6.64 -15.43
CA ASP A 302 12.96 6.84 -13.99
C ASP A 302 11.50 7.11 -13.67
N VAL A 303 11.13 6.94 -12.40
CA VAL A 303 9.83 7.36 -11.90
C VAL A 303 10.02 8.24 -10.68
N LEU A 304 9.43 9.44 -10.75
CA LEU A 304 9.31 10.36 -9.64
C LEU A 304 8.02 10.09 -8.88
N VAL A 305 8.10 10.16 -7.55
CA VAL A 305 6.96 10.18 -6.65
C VAL A 305 6.87 11.59 -6.09
N VAL A 306 5.96 12.38 -6.65
CA VAL A 306 5.77 13.78 -6.23
C VAL A 306 4.47 13.87 -5.46
N HIS A 307 4.52 14.38 -4.23
CA HIS A 307 3.32 14.52 -3.40
C HIS A 307 3.30 15.80 -2.58
N ASN A 308 2.09 16.22 -2.24
CA ASN A 308 1.84 17.22 -1.22
C ASN A 308 2.13 16.62 0.15
N ASP A 309 3.12 17.17 0.82
CA ASP A 309 3.54 16.70 2.14
C ASP A 309 2.63 17.29 3.24
N GLY A 310 1.84 18.32 2.93
CA GLY A 310 0.88 18.95 3.83
C GLY A 310 -0.52 18.31 3.77
N PRO A 311 -1.06 17.77 4.88
CA PRO A 311 -2.39 17.17 4.90
C PRO A 311 -3.54 18.18 5.10
N TRP A 312 -3.25 19.49 5.18
CA TRP A 312 -4.26 20.51 5.51
C TRP A 312 -4.61 21.47 4.37
N SER A 313 -3.72 21.65 3.40
CA SER A 313 -3.88 22.68 2.37
C SER A 313 -3.50 22.18 0.99
N ARG A 314 -4.13 22.77 -0.02
CA ARG A 314 -3.76 22.58 -1.42
C ARG A 314 -2.40 23.22 -1.67
N GLN A 315 -1.58 22.54 -2.46
CA GLN A 315 -0.24 23.01 -2.77
C GLN A 315 -0.01 23.05 -4.28
N ARG A 316 0.83 23.98 -4.70
CA ARG A 316 1.32 24.13 -6.08
C ARG A 316 2.82 24.41 -6.01
N ALA A 317 3.60 23.73 -6.84
CA ALA A 317 5.05 23.93 -6.89
C ALA A 317 5.59 23.71 -8.30
N ALA A 318 6.78 24.22 -8.55
CA ALA A 318 7.62 23.83 -9.67
C ALA A 318 8.51 22.65 -9.24
N VAL A 319 8.56 21.60 -10.06
CA VAL A 319 9.48 20.48 -9.91
C VAL A 319 10.47 20.56 -11.05
N THR A 320 11.76 20.60 -10.74
CA THR A 320 12.82 20.61 -11.75
C THR A 320 13.65 19.36 -11.65
N VAL A 321 14.01 18.80 -12.81
CA VAL A 321 14.79 17.58 -12.92
C VAL A 321 16.02 17.84 -13.78
N ALA A 322 17.22 17.65 -13.23
CA ALA A 322 18.47 17.69 -13.99
C ALA A 322 18.70 16.31 -14.63
N THR A 323 18.15 16.11 -15.81
CA THR A 323 18.25 14.85 -16.56
C THR A 323 18.46 15.13 -18.04
N GLN A 324 19.08 14.18 -18.73
CA GLN A 324 19.21 14.19 -20.19
C GLN A 324 17.92 13.71 -20.89
N ARG A 325 16.99 13.12 -20.15
CA ARG A 325 15.72 12.60 -20.66
C ARG A 325 14.74 13.73 -20.90
N LYS A 326 14.21 13.83 -22.12
CA LYS A 326 13.49 15.02 -22.59
C LYS A 326 11.98 14.98 -22.36
N ASN A 327 11.43 13.85 -21.93
CA ASN A 327 9.99 13.68 -21.76
C ASN A 327 9.65 13.31 -20.32
N ILE A 328 8.54 13.89 -19.84
CA ILE A 328 7.92 13.53 -18.56
C ILE A 328 6.44 13.20 -18.82
N LEU A 329 5.99 12.04 -18.35
CA LEU A 329 4.62 11.53 -18.47
C LEU A 329 3.97 11.49 -17.08
N ASP A 330 2.84 12.19 -16.90
CA ASP A 330 1.99 12.02 -15.71
C ASP A 330 1.28 10.67 -15.80
N LEU A 331 1.58 9.73 -14.90
CA LEU A 331 1.04 8.37 -14.94
C LEU A 331 -0.43 8.29 -14.48
N VAL A 332 -1.01 9.37 -13.97
CA VAL A 332 -2.45 9.49 -13.70
C VAL A 332 -3.19 9.93 -14.97
N THR A 333 -2.76 11.02 -15.61
CA THR A 333 -3.48 11.54 -16.79
C THR A 333 -3.05 10.87 -18.10
N LEU A 334 -1.91 10.19 -18.08
CA LEU A 334 -1.21 9.68 -19.25
C LEU A 334 -0.91 10.76 -20.28
N LYS A 335 -0.75 12.02 -19.86
CA LYS A 335 -0.37 13.12 -20.75
C LYS A 335 1.08 13.49 -20.47
N LYS A 336 1.82 13.84 -21.54
CA LYS A 336 3.11 14.48 -21.37
C LYS A 336 2.89 15.82 -20.67
N VAL A 337 3.66 16.10 -19.63
CA VAL A 337 3.57 17.38 -18.94
C VAL A 337 4.31 18.44 -19.78
N PRO A 338 3.77 19.67 -19.89
CA PRO A 338 4.51 20.77 -20.49
C PRO A 338 5.78 21.06 -19.71
N LEU A 339 6.90 21.16 -20.42
CA LEU A 339 8.23 21.37 -19.83
C LEU A 339 8.75 22.76 -20.17
N GLN A 340 9.36 23.40 -19.19
CA GLN A 340 10.16 24.61 -19.37
C GLN A 340 11.63 24.24 -19.19
N SER A 341 12.45 24.56 -20.19
CA SER A 341 13.90 24.38 -20.07
C SER A 341 14.48 25.51 -19.24
N SER A 342 15.31 25.17 -18.25
CA SER A 342 16.10 26.11 -17.46
C SER A 342 17.57 25.68 -17.49
N PRO A 343 18.52 26.56 -17.13
CA PRO A 343 19.93 26.19 -16.99
C PRO A 343 20.15 24.99 -16.04
N SER A 344 19.25 24.83 -15.06
CA SER A 344 19.35 23.76 -14.07
C SER A 344 18.71 22.45 -14.54
N GLY A 345 17.76 22.46 -15.48
CA GLY A 345 17.10 21.26 -15.97
C GLY A 345 15.71 21.48 -16.57
N LEU A 346 14.91 20.42 -16.61
CA LEU A 346 13.53 20.46 -17.10
C LEU A 346 12.57 20.71 -15.95
N THR A 347 11.81 21.80 -16.02
CA THR A 347 10.86 22.22 -14.98
C THR A 347 9.42 21.99 -15.43
N PHE A 348 8.59 21.48 -14.54
CA PHE A 348 7.14 21.38 -14.73
C PHE A 348 6.38 21.78 -13.45
N THR A 349 5.12 22.19 -13.60
CA THR A 349 4.28 22.59 -12.47
C THR A 349 3.39 21.44 -12.02
N VAL A 350 3.27 21.26 -10.70
CA VAL A 350 2.31 20.34 -10.08
C VAL A 350 1.28 21.09 -9.23
N ARG A 351 0.10 20.50 -9.08
CA ARG A 351 -0.97 20.97 -8.17
C ARG A 351 -1.63 19.78 -7.51
N PHE A 352 -1.74 19.81 -6.19
CA PHE A 352 -2.25 18.70 -5.40
C PHE A 352 -3.26 19.15 -4.35
N GLU A 353 -4.22 18.27 -4.10
CA GLU A 353 -5.07 18.33 -2.92
C GLU A 353 -4.25 17.98 -1.66
N PRO A 354 -4.77 18.25 -0.45
CA PRO A 354 -4.07 17.89 0.79
C PRO A 354 -3.63 16.42 0.81
N GLY A 355 -2.34 16.21 1.07
CA GLY A 355 -1.68 14.90 1.09
C GLY A 355 -1.55 14.16 -0.25
N ASP A 356 -2.16 14.64 -1.33
CA ASP A 356 -2.25 13.92 -2.60
C ASP A 356 -0.88 13.77 -3.28
N GLY A 357 -0.74 12.71 -4.09
CA GLY A 357 0.52 12.40 -4.76
C GLY A 357 0.32 11.72 -6.11
N ARG A 358 1.35 11.80 -6.95
CA ARG A 358 1.36 11.25 -8.31
C ARG A 358 2.71 10.64 -8.66
N LEU A 359 2.66 9.67 -9.57
CA LEU A 359 3.84 9.11 -10.20
C LEU A 359 4.05 9.80 -11.56
N TYR A 360 5.29 10.21 -11.83
CA TYR A 360 5.68 10.79 -13.11
C TYR A 360 6.83 9.98 -13.68
N LEU A 361 6.70 9.51 -14.92
CA LEU A 361 7.79 8.83 -15.60
C LEU A 361 8.65 9.85 -16.34
N VAL A 362 9.97 9.73 -16.20
CA VAL A 362 10.98 10.54 -16.86
C VAL A 362 11.77 9.64 -17.81
N GLY A 363 11.70 9.90 -19.11
CA GLY A 363 12.17 8.93 -20.12
C GLY A 363 12.40 9.50 -21.52
N GLY A 364 12.93 8.66 -22.40
CA GLY A 364 12.88 8.89 -23.84
C GLY A 364 11.47 8.66 -24.42
N GLU A 365 11.28 9.00 -25.69
CA GLU A 365 9.98 8.85 -26.37
C GLU A 365 9.46 7.39 -26.33
N ALA A 366 10.31 6.43 -26.67
CA ALA A 366 9.95 5.01 -26.67
C ALA A 366 9.53 4.52 -25.27
N ALA A 367 10.24 4.93 -24.22
CA ALA A 367 9.93 4.56 -22.84
C ALA A 367 8.59 5.17 -22.37
N VAL A 368 8.31 6.43 -22.77
CA VAL A 368 7.04 7.10 -22.47
C VAL A 368 5.86 6.39 -23.13
N GLU A 369 5.98 6.03 -24.41
CA GLU A 369 4.89 5.34 -25.12
C GLU A 369 4.69 3.90 -24.63
N ALA A 370 5.78 3.18 -24.32
CA ALA A 370 5.71 1.86 -23.71
C ALA A 370 5.00 1.90 -22.34
N ALA A 371 5.37 2.86 -21.49
CA ALA A 371 4.74 3.03 -20.19
C ALA A 371 3.27 3.46 -20.30
N ARG A 372 2.94 4.35 -21.23
CA ARG A 372 1.55 4.74 -21.51
C ARG A 372 0.71 3.52 -21.87
N ALA A 373 1.17 2.70 -22.81
CA ALA A 373 0.49 1.48 -23.23
C ALA A 373 0.33 0.49 -22.06
N GLN A 374 1.40 0.29 -21.28
CA GLN A 374 1.36 -0.59 -20.11
C GLN A 374 0.33 -0.11 -19.07
N VAL A 375 0.31 1.16 -18.71
CA VAL A 375 -0.66 1.68 -17.72
C VAL A 375 -2.09 1.62 -18.26
N GLN A 376 -2.32 1.88 -19.55
CA GLN A 376 -3.65 1.71 -20.16
C GLN A 376 -4.12 0.25 -20.08
N GLN A 377 -3.25 -0.69 -20.41
CA GLN A 377 -3.55 -2.12 -20.32
C GLN A 377 -3.92 -2.51 -18.89
N GLN A 378 -3.15 -2.04 -17.89
CA GLN A 378 -3.44 -2.33 -16.48
C GLN A 378 -4.75 -1.69 -16.00
N ARG A 379 -5.04 -0.45 -16.42
CA ARG A 379 -6.33 0.21 -16.12
C ARG A 379 -7.50 -0.55 -16.69
N TYR A 380 -7.41 -0.97 -17.95
CA TYR A 380 -8.42 -1.80 -18.57
C TYR A 380 -8.61 -3.11 -17.79
N ALA A 381 -7.53 -3.83 -17.47
CA ALA A 381 -7.60 -5.09 -16.72
C ALA A 381 -8.25 -4.90 -15.34
N HIS A 382 -7.90 -3.81 -14.63
CA HIS A 382 -8.51 -3.44 -13.36
C HIS A 382 -10.01 -3.14 -13.52
N ALA A 383 -10.38 -2.28 -14.47
CA ALA A 383 -11.77 -1.90 -14.71
C ALA A 383 -12.64 -3.09 -15.14
N ALA A 384 -12.12 -3.97 -15.99
CA ALA A 384 -12.79 -5.17 -16.45
C ALA A 384 -13.03 -6.16 -15.31
N ARG A 385 -12.06 -6.32 -14.40
CA ARG A 385 -12.23 -7.12 -13.18
C ARG A 385 -13.34 -6.55 -12.31
N LEU A 386 -13.33 -5.24 -12.03
CA LEU A 386 -14.39 -4.62 -11.23
C LEU A 386 -15.78 -4.80 -11.87
N LEU A 387 -15.88 -4.62 -13.20
CA LEU A 387 -17.13 -4.81 -13.92
C LEU A 387 -17.64 -6.27 -13.82
N GLN A 388 -16.75 -7.24 -13.93
CA GLN A 388 -17.08 -8.65 -13.73
C GLN A 388 -17.62 -8.88 -12.31
N LEU A 389 -16.94 -8.37 -11.29
CA LEU A 389 -17.38 -8.53 -9.89
C LEU A 389 -18.75 -7.90 -9.65
N ASP A 390 -18.99 -6.73 -10.22
CA ASP A 390 -20.29 -6.04 -10.15
C ASP A 390 -21.39 -6.86 -10.82
N ALA A 391 -21.14 -7.42 -12.00
CA ALA A 391 -22.08 -8.28 -12.71
C ALA A 391 -22.38 -9.56 -11.92
N GLU A 392 -21.35 -10.20 -11.34
CA GLU A 392 -21.54 -11.39 -10.50
C GLU A 392 -22.38 -11.10 -9.25
N ILE A 393 -22.14 -9.98 -8.57
CA ILE A 393 -22.93 -9.56 -7.40
C ILE A 393 -24.37 -9.24 -7.81
N ALA A 394 -24.56 -8.51 -8.91
CA ALA A 394 -25.88 -8.15 -9.42
C ALA A 394 -26.69 -9.40 -9.83
N GLY A 395 -26.07 -10.32 -10.58
CA GLY A 395 -26.70 -11.57 -11.00
C GLY A 395 -27.13 -12.45 -9.82
N ARG A 396 -26.30 -12.55 -8.76
CA ARG A 396 -26.68 -13.23 -7.50
C ARG A 396 -27.86 -12.56 -6.80
N GLY A 397 -28.04 -11.25 -6.99
CA GLY A 397 -29.19 -10.48 -6.51
C GLY A 397 -30.44 -10.60 -7.40
N GLY A 398 -30.41 -11.41 -8.47
CA GLY A 398 -31.52 -11.56 -9.41
C GLY A 398 -31.66 -10.40 -10.41
N VAL A 399 -30.62 -9.58 -10.57
CA VAL A 399 -30.59 -8.49 -11.54
C VAL A 399 -30.16 -9.04 -12.91
N GLU A 400 -30.80 -8.58 -13.98
CA GLU A 400 -30.44 -8.89 -15.37
C GLU A 400 -29.06 -8.29 -15.71
N VAL A 401 -28.15 -9.09 -16.29
CA VAL A 401 -26.74 -8.70 -16.53
C VAL A 401 -26.26 -8.94 -17.96
N ALA A 402 -27.11 -9.35 -18.91
CA ALA A 402 -26.70 -9.65 -20.28
C ALA A 402 -26.13 -8.41 -20.99
N THR A 403 -26.70 -7.22 -20.72
CA THR A 403 -26.15 -5.96 -21.25
C THR A 403 -24.71 -5.72 -20.76
N THR A 404 -24.47 -5.92 -19.46
CA THR A 404 -23.13 -5.80 -18.86
C THR A 404 -22.15 -6.83 -19.45
N GLU A 405 -22.57 -8.09 -19.63
CA GLU A 405 -21.75 -9.13 -20.25
C GLU A 405 -21.42 -8.83 -21.72
N LYS A 406 -22.37 -8.26 -22.47
CA LYS A 406 -22.11 -7.82 -23.85
C LYS A 406 -21.06 -6.71 -23.89
N ILE A 407 -21.16 -5.72 -23.01
CA ILE A 407 -20.17 -4.64 -22.87
C ILE A 407 -18.79 -5.23 -22.52
N ARG A 408 -18.72 -6.15 -21.56
CA ARG A 408 -17.47 -6.79 -21.13
C ARG A 408 -16.79 -7.57 -22.26
N LYS A 409 -17.55 -8.39 -23.00
CA LYS A 409 -17.03 -9.14 -24.16
C LYS A 409 -16.54 -8.22 -25.27
N HIS A 410 -17.27 -7.15 -25.55
CA HIS A 410 -16.87 -6.18 -26.57
C HIS A 410 -15.58 -5.44 -26.17
N ALA A 411 -15.49 -4.98 -24.93
CA ALA A 411 -14.27 -4.33 -24.42
C ALA A 411 -13.05 -5.28 -24.46
N ALA A 412 -13.23 -6.56 -24.15
CA ALA A 412 -12.17 -7.56 -24.25
C ALA A 412 -11.68 -7.79 -25.69
N ALA A 413 -12.58 -7.78 -26.67
CA ALA A 413 -12.21 -7.86 -28.08
C ALA A 413 -11.39 -6.64 -28.52
N ILE A 414 -11.80 -5.42 -28.11
CA ILE A 414 -11.05 -4.18 -28.39
C ILE A 414 -9.65 -4.22 -27.76
N ALA A 415 -9.53 -4.66 -26.51
CA ALA A 415 -8.23 -4.76 -25.83
C ALA A 415 -7.30 -5.78 -26.52
N THR A 416 -7.85 -6.93 -26.95
CA THR A 416 -7.10 -7.97 -27.68
C THR A 416 -6.60 -7.45 -29.04
N ALA A 417 -7.33 -6.53 -29.67
CA ALA A 417 -6.91 -5.86 -30.90
C ALA A 417 -5.86 -4.74 -30.68
N GLY A 418 -5.29 -4.61 -29.47
CA GLY A 418 -4.24 -3.64 -29.18
C GLY A 418 -4.73 -2.22 -28.86
N ALA A 419 -6.02 -2.06 -28.52
CA ALA A 419 -6.63 -0.75 -28.22
C ALA A 419 -7.14 -0.63 -26.76
N PRO A 420 -6.28 -0.77 -25.73
CA PRO A 420 -6.71 -0.78 -24.32
C PRO A 420 -7.39 0.52 -23.87
N ALA A 421 -7.04 1.67 -24.45
CA ALA A 421 -7.70 2.94 -24.14
C ALA A 421 -9.18 2.95 -24.53
N ALA A 422 -9.50 2.50 -25.75
CA ALA A 422 -10.88 2.37 -26.22
C ALA A 422 -11.64 1.29 -25.44
N ALA A 423 -10.97 0.18 -25.10
CA ALA A 423 -11.54 -0.85 -24.23
C ALA A 423 -11.89 -0.30 -22.84
N LEU A 424 -11.02 0.53 -22.26
CA LEU A 424 -11.27 1.18 -20.97
C LEU A 424 -12.48 2.11 -21.03
N GLU A 425 -12.60 2.94 -22.07
CA GLU A 425 -13.78 3.81 -22.29
C GLU A 425 -15.08 2.99 -22.34
N GLN A 426 -15.07 1.91 -23.12
CA GLN A 426 -16.21 0.98 -23.20
C GLN A 426 -16.56 0.35 -21.85
N THR A 427 -15.54 0.01 -21.05
CA THR A 427 -15.72 -0.57 -19.72
C THR A 427 -16.29 0.46 -18.74
N GLY A 428 -15.90 1.73 -18.85
CA GLY A 428 -16.41 2.84 -18.03
C GLY A 428 -17.92 3.04 -18.20
N ALA A 429 -18.43 2.94 -19.43
CA ALA A 429 -19.88 2.96 -19.69
C ALA A 429 -20.60 1.79 -18.97
N GLY A 430 -20.00 0.59 -18.98
CA GLY A 430 -20.51 -0.57 -18.24
C GLY A 430 -20.48 -0.40 -16.72
N GLN A 431 -19.45 0.25 -16.17
CA GLN A 431 -19.34 0.47 -14.73
C GLN A 431 -20.42 1.42 -14.18
N LEU A 432 -20.86 2.41 -14.97
CA LEU A 432 -21.99 3.26 -14.59
C LEU A 432 -23.28 2.45 -14.42
N LEU A 433 -23.54 1.51 -15.33
CA LEU A 433 -24.65 0.55 -15.22
C LEU A 433 -24.45 -0.38 -14.02
N GLY A 434 -23.26 -0.95 -13.83
CA GLY A 434 -22.92 -1.79 -12.68
C GLY A 434 -23.15 -1.11 -11.33
N ARG A 435 -22.77 0.16 -11.19
CA ARG A 435 -23.03 0.97 -9.99
C ARG A 435 -24.52 1.19 -9.77
N TRP A 436 -25.28 1.46 -10.83
CA TRP A 436 -26.73 1.58 -10.75
C TRP A 436 -27.37 0.28 -10.22
N TYR A 437 -26.98 -0.87 -10.74
CA TYR A 437 -27.47 -2.18 -10.27
C TYR A 437 -27.16 -2.46 -8.80
N ARG A 438 -25.96 -2.10 -8.32
CA ARG A 438 -25.60 -2.22 -6.90
C ARG A 438 -26.47 -1.38 -5.97
N ASN A 439 -26.87 -0.19 -6.42
CA ASN A 439 -27.76 0.67 -5.64
C ASN A 439 -29.21 0.15 -5.68
N SER A 440 -29.67 -0.37 -6.82
CA SER A 440 -31.03 -0.90 -6.99
C SER A 440 -31.28 -2.20 -6.22
N SER A 441 -30.30 -3.12 -6.19
CA SER A 441 -30.45 -4.39 -5.44
C SER A 441 -30.60 -4.18 -3.93
N ARG A 442 -29.96 -3.13 -3.38
CA ARG A 442 -30.15 -2.71 -1.97
C ARG A 442 -31.57 -2.21 -1.68
N LEU A 443 -32.21 -1.57 -2.65
CA LEU A 443 -33.58 -1.06 -2.51
C LEU A 443 -34.61 -2.20 -2.58
N CYS A 444 -34.43 -3.17 -3.49
CA CYS A 444 -35.33 -4.31 -3.65
C CYS A 444 -35.29 -5.29 -2.46
N GLY A 445 -34.15 -5.44 -1.78
CA GLY A 445 -34.06 -6.29 -0.59
C GLY A 445 -34.91 -5.82 0.60
N ARG A 446 -35.25 -4.52 0.68
CA ARG A 446 -36.07 -3.96 1.76
C ARG A 446 -37.57 -4.19 1.57
N SER A 447 -38.07 -4.43 0.35
CA SER A 447 -39.51 -4.60 0.12
C SER A 447 -40.01 -6.01 0.48
N ARG A 448 -39.15 -7.04 0.43
CA ARG A 448 -39.55 -8.44 0.73
C ARG A 448 -39.65 -8.78 2.22
N VAL A 449 -39.23 -7.90 3.13
CA VAL A 449 -39.29 -8.16 4.59
C VAL A 449 -40.61 -7.67 5.23
N ARG A 450 -41.48 -6.97 4.50
CA ARG A 450 -42.75 -6.44 5.07
C ARG A 450 -43.97 -7.37 5.03
N ASN A 451 -43.85 -8.61 4.55
CA ASN A 451 -44.96 -9.58 4.53
C ASN A 451 -44.74 -10.80 5.44
N ARG A 452 -44.35 -10.57 6.70
CA ARG A 452 -44.67 -11.50 7.78
C ARG A 452 -45.67 -10.79 8.68
N GLY A 453 -46.94 -11.13 8.51
CA GLY A 453 -48.01 -10.65 9.37
C GLY A 453 -47.76 -10.98 10.84
N PRO A 454 -48.46 -10.31 11.77
CA PRO A 454 -48.32 -10.57 13.20
C PRO A 454 -48.61 -12.06 13.47
N ARG A 455 -47.72 -12.71 14.22
CA ARG A 455 -48.02 -13.97 14.91
C ARG A 455 -48.47 -13.64 16.32
#